data_AF-A0A8C5BGZ5-F1
#
_entry.id   AF-A0A8C5BGZ5-F1
#
_cell.length_a   1.000
_cell.length_b   1.000
_cell.length_c   1.000
_cell.angle_alpha   90.00
_cell.angle_beta   90.00
_cell.angle_gamma   90.00
#
_symmetry.space_group_name_H-M   'P 1'
#
loop_
_entity.id
_entity.type
_entity.pdbx_description
1 polymer ?
#
loop_
_entity_poly.entity_id
_entity_poly.type
_entity_poly.pdbx_seq_one_letter_code
_entity_poly.pdbx_strand_id
1 'polypeptide(L)'
;SKIVKAGDKDLDGQLDFGEFVHYLRDHEKKLRLVFKSLDKKNDGRIDSQEIMQSLRDLGVNISEQQAEKILKRIRKGHVCAPIMYMDKNGTMTIDWNEWRDYHLLHPADNIPEIILYWKHSTIFDVGESLLVPDEFTAEEKQTGMWWRHLVAGGGAGAVSRTCTAPLDRLKVLMQVHSSKSNSMRIAGGFTNMVREGGVRSLWRGNGINVIKIVPETAIKFMAYEQIKRLIGSNQETLGIAERLVAGSLAGAISQSTIYPMEPRVLSEVCSFLCSQVLKTRLALRKTGQYQGIGDCAKRIFRNEGMSAFYKGYVPNMLGIIPYAGIDLAVYEPLKNWWLQSYATDSADPGVFVLLACCTTSSTCGQLASYPLALVRTRMQAQATMAGGPQMTMCGLFRHILRTEGPLGLYRGLAPNFMKVIPAVSISYVVYEHLKMYLGVRSR
;
A
#
# COMPACT_ATOMS: atom_id res chain seq x y z
N SER A 1 20.17 17.29 9.32
CA SER A 1 20.11 17.38 7.85
C SER A 1 21.34 16.67 7.26
N LYS A 2 21.29 16.00 6.08
CA LYS A 2 22.50 15.43 5.42
C LYS A 2 23.54 16.52 5.15
N ILE A 3 23.07 17.72 4.81
CA ILE A 3 23.87 18.94 4.62
C ILE A 3 24.66 19.28 5.89
N VAL A 4 24.01 19.23 7.06
CA VAL A 4 24.67 19.47 8.35
C VAL A 4 25.76 18.42 8.58
N LYS A 5 25.46 17.12 8.47
CA LYS A 5 26.47 16.06 8.68
C LYS A 5 27.64 16.06 7.69
N ALA A 6 27.46 16.62 6.49
CA ALA A 6 28.49 16.65 5.45
C ALA A 6 29.26 17.97 5.42
N GLY A 7 28.72 19.03 6.04
CA GLY A 7 29.35 20.34 6.15
C GLY A 7 29.97 20.64 7.52
N ASP A 8 29.47 20.01 8.57
CA ASP A 8 29.94 20.06 9.96
C ASP A 8 31.32 19.40 10.06
N LYS A 9 32.36 20.24 10.08
CA LYS A 9 33.77 19.82 10.10
C LYS A 9 34.31 19.71 11.52
N ASP A 10 33.76 20.49 12.44
CA ASP A 10 34.16 20.49 13.85
C ASP A 10 33.38 19.48 14.70
N LEU A 11 32.37 18.82 14.11
CA LEU A 11 31.51 17.78 14.68
C LEU A 11 30.68 18.28 15.87
N ASP A 12 30.35 19.58 15.89
CA ASP A 12 29.55 20.20 16.95
C ASP A 12 28.04 19.93 16.82
N GLY A 13 27.62 19.31 15.70
CA GLY A 13 26.24 18.95 15.40
C GLY A 13 25.39 20.11 14.87
N GLN A 14 25.98 21.28 14.68
CA GLN A 14 25.42 22.47 14.06
C GLN A 14 26.13 22.71 12.71
N LEU A 15 25.77 23.78 12.01
CA LEU A 15 26.42 24.12 10.76
C LEU A 15 26.61 25.62 10.75
N ASP A 16 27.85 26.07 10.95
CA ASP A 16 28.16 27.48 10.93
C ASP A 16 28.09 28.04 9.49
N PHE A 17 28.09 29.36 9.35
CA PHE A 17 28.02 29.98 8.02
C PHE A 17 29.25 29.68 7.16
N GLY A 18 30.43 29.53 7.76
CA GLY A 18 31.68 29.21 7.05
C GLY A 18 31.71 27.77 6.54
N GLU A 19 31.27 26.82 7.35
CA GLU A 19 31.05 25.41 7.06
C GLU A 19 29.96 25.21 6.02
N PHE A 20 28.86 25.95 6.11
CA PHE A 20 27.81 25.95 5.09
C PHE A 20 28.34 26.43 3.73
N VAL A 21 29.12 27.53 3.70
CA VAL A 21 29.74 28.03 2.47
C VAL A 21 30.76 27.02 1.93
N HIS A 22 31.53 26.37 2.80
CA HIS A 22 32.49 25.35 2.40
C HIS A 22 31.80 24.10 1.82
N TYR A 23 30.73 23.64 2.46
CA TYR A 23 29.89 22.56 1.99
C TYR A 23 29.31 22.87 0.62
N LEU A 24 28.74 24.07 0.42
CA LEU A 24 28.20 24.48 -0.87
C LEU A 24 29.26 24.48 -1.97
N ARG A 25 30.48 24.97 -1.68
CA ARG A 25 31.58 24.96 -2.65
C ARG A 25 32.03 23.55 -3.04
N ASP A 26 32.13 22.64 -2.07
CA ASP A 26 32.53 21.26 -2.35
C ASP A 26 31.41 20.47 -3.03
N HIS A 27 30.16 20.73 -2.65
CA HIS A 27 28.98 20.16 -3.30
C HIS A 27 28.88 20.63 -4.76
N GLU A 28 29.10 21.91 -5.03
CA GLU A 28 29.14 22.45 -6.39
C GLU A 28 30.23 21.79 -7.24
N LYS A 29 31.42 21.53 -6.69
CA LYS A 29 32.48 20.79 -7.40
C LYS A 29 32.05 19.36 -7.75
N LYS A 30 31.42 18.65 -6.80
CA LYS A 30 30.90 17.29 -7.03
C LYS A 30 29.81 17.28 -8.09
N LEU A 31 28.86 18.21 -8.02
CA LEU A 31 27.80 18.38 -9.02
C LEU A 31 28.38 18.67 -10.41
N ARG A 32 29.51 19.39 -10.49
CA ARG A 32 30.21 19.66 -11.75
C ARG A 32 30.87 18.44 -12.36
N LEU A 33 31.41 17.55 -11.52
CA LEU A 33 31.93 16.27 -11.98
C LEU A 33 30.80 15.37 -12.52
N VAL A 34 29.66 15.36 -11.82
CA VAL A 34 28.46 14.65 -12.27
C VAL A 34 27.94 15.21 -13.59
N PHE A 35 27.82 16.53 -13.72
CA PHE A 35 27.40 17.18 -14.95
C PHE A 35 28.30 16.79 -16.14
N LYS A 36 29.62 16.87 -15.96
CA LYS A 36 30.59 16.46 -17.00
C LYS A 36 30.54 14.97 -17.34
N SER A 37 30.14 14.12 -16.40
CA SER A 37 29.99 12.69 -16.67
C SER A 37 28.71 12.35 -17.44
N LEU A 38 27.70 13.23 -17.37
CA LEU A 38 26.44 13.11 -18.11
C LEU A 38 26.54 13.75 -19.50
N ASP A 39 27.21 14.89 -19.62
CA ASP A 39 27.51 15.60 -20.88
C ASP A 39 28.60 14.85 -21.68
N LYS A 40 28.18 13.85 -22.46
CA LYS A 40 29.06 13.00 -23.26
C LYS A 40 29.45 13.67 -24.58
N LYS A 41 28.59 14.54 -25.10
CA LYS A 41 28.83 15.34 -26.30
C LYS A 41 29.78 16.50 -26.00
N ASN A 42 29.99 16.82 -24.72
CA ASN A 42 30.88 17.85 -24.20
C ASN A 42 30.51 19.24 -24.75
N ASP A 43 29.20 19.46 -24.96
CA ASP A 43 28.64 20.70 -25.51
C ASP A 43 28.14 21.66 -24.42
N GLY A 44 28.31 21.28 -23.15
CA GLY A 44 27.92 22.06 -21.99
C GLY A 44 26.42 22.01 -21.70
N ARG A 45 25.68 21.09 -22.32
CA ARG A 45 24.24 20.86 -22.11
C ARG A 45 23.99 19.38 -21.95
N ILE A 46 22.97 19.02 -21.17
CA ILE A 46 22.53 17.62 -21.04
C ILE A 46 21.22 17.44 -21.78
N ASP A 47 21.20 16.53 -22.75
CA ASP A 47 20.00 16.18 -23.52
C ASP A 47 19.40 14.80 -23.13
N SER A 48 18.28 14.45 -23.76
CA SER A 48 17.54 13.22 -23.44
C SER A 48 18.35 11.99 -23.83
N GLN A 49 19.14 12.06 -24.89
CA GLN A 49 19.95 10.95 -25.40
C GLN A 49 21.12 10.65 -24.47
N GLU A 50 21.75 11.68 -23.92
CA GLU A 50 22.83 11.56 -22.94
C GLU A 50 22.36 10.98 -21.60
N ILE A 51 21.15 11.36 -21.15
CA ILE A 51 20.50 10.75 -19.99
C ILE A 51 20.20 9.27 -20.27
N MET A 52 19.65 8.94 -21.43
CA MET A 52 19.42 7.55 -21.83
C MET A 52 20.71 6.75 -21.84
N GLN A 53 21.77 7.30 -22.42
CA GLN A 53 23.05 6.59 -22.56
C GLN A 53 23.74 6.42 -21.21
N SER A 54 23.67 7.42 -20.33
CA SER A 54 24.23 7.33 -18.98
C SER A 54 23.48 6.33 -18.11
N LEU A 55 22.15 6.23 -18.28
CA LEU A 55 21.34 5.21 -17.61
C LEU A 55 21.62 3.80 -18.16
N ARG A 56 21.82 3.66 -19.47
CA ARG A 56 22.21 2.40 -20.10
C ARG A 56 23.56 1.89 -19.60
N ASP A 57 24.54 2.77 -19.43
CA ASP A 57 25.86 2.41 -18.90
C ASP A 57 25.79 1.91 -17.45
N LEU A 58 24.74 2.31 -16.71
CA LEU A 58 24.44 1.85 -15.37
C LEU A 58 23.49 0.62 -15.34
N GLY A 59 23.20 0.03 -16.50
CA GLY A 59 22.34 -1.14 -16.64
C GLY A 59 20.84 -0.84 -16.72
N VAL A 60 20.43 0.43 -16.74
CA VAL A 60 19.03 0.86 -16.73
C VAL A 60 18.58 1.28 -18.13
N ASN A 61 17.74 0.46 -18.77
CA ASN A 61 17.15 0.78 -20.07
C ASN A 61 15.87 1.62 -19.92
N ILE A 62 15.92 2.88 -20.35
CA ILE A 62 14.76 3.78 -20.43
C ILE A 62 14.42 4.14 -21.87
N SER A 63 13.15 4.47 -22.13
CA SER A 63 12.70 5.00 -23.43
C SER A 63 12.98 6.49 -23.56
N GLU A 64 13.02 7.00 -24.79
CA GLU A 64 13.26 8.43 -25.09
C GLU A 64 12.23 9.34 -24.42
N GLN A 65 10.96 8.94 -24.44
CA GLN A 65 9.88 9.63 -23.73
C GLN A 65 10.08 9.68 -22.20
N GLN A 66 10.75 8.69 -21.61
CA GLN A 66 11.07 8.69 -20.18
C GLN A 66 12.25 9.61 -19.87
N ALA A 67 13.23 9.70 -20.77
CA ALA A 67 14.36 10.62 -20.65
C ALA A 67 13.92 12.08 -20.79
N GLU A 68 13.06 12.38 -21.76
CA GLU A 68 12.43 13.70 -21.89
C GLU A 68 11.62 14.10 -20.67
N LYS A 69 10.93 13.14 -20.03
CA LYS A 69 10.25 13.39 -18.77
C LYS A 69 11.21 13.71 -17.64
N ILE A 70 12.39 13.10 -17.59
CA ILE A 70 13.44 13.43 -16.61
C ILE A 70 13.93 14.86 -16.80
N LEU A 71 14.17 15.28 -18.05
CA LEU A 71 14.58 16.66 -18.36
C LEU A 71 13.57 17.71 -17.87
N LYS A 72 12.28 17.46 -18.09
CA LYS A 72 11.19 18.40 -17.74
C LYS A 72 10.81 18.42 -16.25
N ARG A 73 11.56 17.73 -15.37
CA ARG A 73 11.10 17.48 -13.98
C ARG A 73 10.99 18.72 -13.11
N ILE A 74 10.07 18.61 -12.16
CA ILE A 74 9.70 19.63 -11.17
C ILE A 74 10.10 19.17 -9.77
N ARG A 75 10.84 20.00 -9.03
CA ARG A 75 11.02 19.88 -7.58
C ARG A 75 9.93 20.71 -6.89
N LYS A 76 9.07 20.06 -6.10
CA LYS A 76 8.14 20.75 -5.18
C LYS A 76 8.84 20.93 -3.83
N GLY A 77 8.96 22.18 -3.38
CA GLY A 77 9.39 22.46 -2.02
C GLY A 77 8.34 22.05 -0.99
N HIS A 78 8.76 21.79 0.25
CA HIS A 78 7.83 21.66 1.39
C HIS A 78 6.99 22.93 1.51
N VAL A 79 5.66 22.77 1.60
CA VAL A 79 4.51 23.66 1.97
C VAL A 79 4.60 25.19 1.70
N CYS A 80 5.77 25.82 1.74
CA CYS A 80 6.02 27.25 1.52
C CYS A 80 7.18 27.56 0.54
N ALA A 81 7.78 26.58 -0.13
CA ALA A 81 8.89 26.82 -1.08
C ALA A 81 8.42 26.76 -2.56
N PRO A 82 8.94 27.65 -3.44
CA PRO A 82 8.53 27.74 -4.84
C PRO A 82 8.84 26.48 -5.63
N ILE A 83 8.00 26.21 -6.63
CA ILE A 83 8.14 25.12 -7.60
C ILE A 83 9.37 25.41 -8.48
N MET A 84 10.34 24.50 -8.54
CA MET A 84 11.54 24.66 -9.38
C MET A 84 11.58 23.60 -10.48
N TYR A 85 11.68 24.03 -11.73
CA TYR A 85 11.87 23.16 -12.89
C TYR A 85 13.36 22.89 -13.10
N MET A 86 13.72 21.69 -13.54
CA MET A 86 15.11 21.34 -13.89
C MET A 86 15.52 22.03 -15.19
N ASP A 87 14.63 22.10 -16.16
CA ASP A 87 14.72 22.98 -17.33
C ASP A 87 13.85 24.22 -17.05
N LYS A 88 14.49 25.36 -16.74
CA LYS A 88 13.80 26.62 -16.41
C LYS A 88 13.45 27.41 -17.66
N ASN A 89 14.20 27.21 -18.75
CA ASN A 89 14.10 27.98 -19.98
C ASN A 89 13.26 27.28 -21.07
N GLY A 90 12.86 26.02 -20.86
CA GLY A 90 12.01 25.23 -21.76
C GLY A 90 12.74 24.73 -23.00
N THR A 91 14.08 24.67 -22.98
CA THR A 91 14.90 24.33 -24.15
C THR A 91 15.01 22.83 -24.42
N MET A 92 14.48 21.97 -23.54
CA MET A 92 14.65 20.50 -23.59
C MET A 92 16.12 20.07 -23.46
N THR A 93 16.95 20.94 -22.93
CA THR A 93 18.36 20.69 -22.61
C THR A 93 18.66 21.36 -21.27
N ILE A 94 19.46 20.72 -20.42
CA ILE A 94 19.80 21.29 -19.11
C ILE A 94 21.20 21.89 -19.17
N ASP A 95 21.32 23.18 -18.92
CA ASP A 95 22.61 23.83 -18.79
C ASP A 95 23.22 23.67 -17.39
N TRP A 96 24.49 24.05 -17.23
CA TRP A 96 25.17 23.97 -15.94
C TRP A 96 24.50 24.78 -14.82
N ASN A 97 23.95 25.96 -15.13
CA ASN A 97 23.32 26.81 -14.12
C ASN A 97 22.01 26.22 -13.64
N GLU A 98 21.22 25.67 -14.56
CA GLU A 98 19.99 24.95 -14.30
C GLU A 98 20.25 23.68 -13.49
N TRP A 99 21.25 22.88 -13.89
CA TRP A 99 21.68 21.69 -13.17
C TRP A 99 22.14 22.00 -11.74
N ARG A 100 23.00 23.02 -11.60
CA ARG A 100 23.49 23.49 -10.30
C ARG A 100 22.32 23.92 -9.44
N ASP A 101 21.49 24.84 -9.91
CA ASP A 101 20.40 25.42 -9.11
C ASP A 101 19.38 24.36 -8.67
N TYR A 102 19.11 23.34 -9.50
CA TYR A 102 18.18 22.26 -9.16
C TYR A 102 18.74 21.34 -8.06
N HIS A 103 20.04 21.01 -8.12
CA HIS A 103 20.69 20.04 -7.22
C HIS A 103 21.48 20.67 -6.06
N LEU A 104 21.68 22.00 -6.02
CA LEU A 104 22.54 22.69 -5.05
C LEU A 104 22.11 22.44 -3.59
N LEU A 105 20.81 22.37 -3.34
CA LEU A 105 20.23 22.08 -2.03
C LEU A 105 19.75 20.63 -1.90
N HIS A 106 20.16 19.75 -2.82
CA HIS A 106 19.85 18.33 -2.78
C HIS A 106 21.07 17.56 -2.27
N PRO A 107 20.92 16.67 -1.29
CA PRO A 107 22.04 15.99 -0.66
C PRO A 107 22.47 14.71 -1.40
N ALA A 108 22.28 14.66 -2.73
CA ALA A 108 22.74 13.56 -3.57
C ALA A 108 24.01 14.01 -4.29
N ASP A 109 25.07 13.22 -4.15
CA ASP A 109 26.43 13.63 -4.51
C ASP A 109 26.97 12.85 -5.73
N ASN A 110 26.20 11.88 -6.22
CA ASN A 110 26.62 10.81 -7.11
C ASN A 110 25.46 10.38 -8.04
N ILE A 111 25.81 9.97 -9.26
CA ILE A 111 24.84 9.61 -10.32
C ILE A 111 23.82 8.56 -9.85
N PRO A 112 24.21 7.46 -9.15
CA PRO A 112 23.25 6.46 -8.70
C PRO A 112 22.20 7.02 -7.72
N GLU A 113 22.58 7.90 -6.77
CA GLU A 113 21.62 8.49 -5.82
C GLU A 113 20.64 9.44 -6.51
N ILE A 114 21.10 10.19 -7.51
CA ILE A 114 20.23 11.08 -8.31
C ILE A 114 19.22 10.24 -9.12
N ILE A 115 19.65 9.12 -9.70
CA ILE A 115 18.78 8.21 -10.44
C ILE A 115 17.77 7.51 -9.53
N LEU A 116 18.19 7.08 -8.34
CA LEU A 116 17.30 6.48 -7.34
C LEU A 116 16.25 7.47 -6.85
N TYR A 117 16.66 8.71 -6.60
CA TYR A 117 15.74 9.80 -6.29
C TYR A 117 14.72 10.00 -7.40
N TRP A 118 15.17 9.95 -8.66
CA TRP A 118 14.27 10.03 -9.80
C TRP A 118 13.30 8.86 -9.89
N LYS A 119 13.70 7.64 -9.49
CA LYS A 119 12.87 6.44 -9.46
C LYS A 119 11.82 6.47 -8.33
N HIS A 120 12.20 6.91 -7.13
CA HIS A 120 11.28 7.00 -5.98
C HIS A 120 10.23 8.10 -6.16
N SER A 121 10.61 9.23 -6.76
CA SER A 121 9.69 10.35 -6.98
C SER A 121 8.61 10.04 -8.03
N THR A 122 8.87 9.12 -8.96
CA THR A 122 7.89 8.63 -9.95
C THR A 122 6.90 7.60 -9.39
N ILE A 123 7.15 7.07 -8.20
CA ILE A 123 6.39 6.00 -7.57
C ILE A 123 5.91 6.51 -6.21
N PHE A 124 5.14 7.60 -6.22
CA PHE A 124 4.36 7.97 -5.03
C PHE A 124 3.16 7.01 -4.95
N ASP A 125 3.45 5.76 -4.59
CA ASP A 125 2.46 4.70 -4.41
C ASP A 125 1.76 4.94 -3.09
N VAL A 126 0.59 5.57 -3.17
CA VAL A 126 -0.26 5.82 -2.02
C VAL A 126 -0.88 4.48 -1.66
N GLY A 127 -0.21 3.73 -0.78
CA GLY A 127 -0.75 2.96 0.34
C GLY A 127 -2.06 2.17 0.23
N GLU A 128 -2.65 1.98 -0.94
CA GLU A 128 -3.95 1.33 -1.16
C GLU A 128 -3.90 0.24 -2.23
N SER A 129 -2.78 0.10 -2.95
CA SER A 129 -2.44 -1.10 -3.73
C SER A 129 -2.15 -2.29 -2.81
N LEU A 130 -3.14 -2.71 -2.02
CA LEU A 130 -3.14 -3.92 -1.20
C LEU A 130 -2.82 -5.20 -1.99
N LEU A 131 -2.71 -5.12 -3.32
CA LEU A 131 -2.41 -6.22 -4.24
C LEU A 131 -0.94 -6.30 -4.66
N VAL A 132 -0.22 -5.19 -4.76
CA VAL A 132 1.20 -5.19 -5.18
C VAL A 132 2.07 -4.81 -3.98
N PRO A 133 2.99 -5.67 -3.51
CA PRO A 133 3.95 -5.29 -2.48
C PRO A 133 4.84 -4.14 -2.96
N ASP A 134 5.18 -3.20 -2.08
CA ASP A 134 6.20 -2.19 -2.36
C ASP A 134 7.50 -2.90 -2.81
N GLU A 135 7.99 -2.56 -3.99
CA GLU A 135 9.24 -3.10 -4.50
C GLU A 135 10.41 -2.50 -3.70
N PHE A 136 11.02 -3.30 -2.81
CA PHE A 136 12.31 -2.92 -2.22
C PHE A 136 13.39 -2.92 -3.30
N THR A 137 14.15 -1.82 -3.37
CA THR A 137 15.23 -1.64 -4.33
C THR A 137 16.39 -2.62 -4.09
N ALA A 138 17.20 -2.87 -5.12
CA ALA A 138 18.40 -3.71 -5.01
C ALA A 138 19.37 -3.17 -3.94
N GLU A 139 19.44 -1.85 -3.77
CA GLU A 139 20.24 -1.21 -2.73
C GLU A 139 19.63 -1.35 -1.32
N GLU A 140 18.30 -1.28 -1.15
CA GLU A 140 17.66 -1.56 0.15
C GLU A 140 17.84 -3.03 0.57
N LYS A 141 17.87 -3.94 -0.42
CA LYS A 141 18.20 -5.36 -0.22
C LYS A 141 19.68 -5.54 0.18
N GLN A 142 20.61 -4.77 -0.40
CA GLN A 142 22.06 -4.84 -0.10
C GLN A 142 22.48 -4.12 1.18
N THR A 143 21.84 -3.00 1.52
CA THR A 143 22.16 -2.18 2.71
C THR A 143 21.67 -2.76 4.03
N GLY A 144 20.88 -3.85 4.00
CA GLY A 144 20.35 -4.52 5.19
C GLY A 144 19.31 -3.72 5.98
N MET A 145 18.83 -2.58 5.45
CA MET A 145 17.85 -1.71 6.12
C MET A 145 16.38 -2.13 5.89
N TRP A 146 16.13 -3.14 5.05
CA TRP A 146 14.79 -3.66 4.72
C TRP A 146 13.93 -3.97 5.97
N TRP A 147 14.52 -4.53 7.03
CA TRP A 147 13.79 -4.86 8.26
C TRP A 147 13.21 -3.61 8.94
N ARG A 148 13.88 -2.45 8.82
CA ARG A 148 13.40 -1.19 9.41
C ARG A 148 12.19 -0.66 8.66
N HIS A 149 12.17 -0.78 7.33
CA HIS A 149 10.98 -0.47 6.54
C HIS A 149 9.80 -1.40 6.85
N LEU A 150 10.08 -2.69 7.06
CA LEU A 150 9.05 -3.65 7.48
C LEU A 150 8.52 -3.38 8.88
N VAL A 151 9.38 -3.02 9.85
CA VAL A 151 8.96 -2.64 11.19
C VAL A 151 8.16 -1.34 11.17
N ALA A 152 8.60 -0.34 10.38
CA ALA A 152 7.85 0.90 10.20
C ALA A 152 6.47 0.64 9.56
N GLY A 153 6.42 -0.18 8.50
CA GLY A 153 5.17 -0.54 7.81
C GLY A 153 4.24 -1.38 8.69
N GLY A 154 4.78 -2.36 9.41
CA GLY A 154 4.04 -3.19 10.36
C GLY A 154 3.48 -2.38 11.53
N GLY A 155 4.29 -1.48 12.10
CA GLY A 155 3.87 -0.57 13.18
C GLY A 155 2.81 0.42 12.72
N ALA A 156 3.00 1.05 11.55
CA ALA A 156 2.02 1.94 10.93
C ALA A 156 0.69 1.22 10.66
N GLY A 157 0.75 0.03 10.09
CA GLY A 157 -0.42 -0.83 9.88
C GLY A 157 -1.13 -1.18 11.19
N ALA A 158 -0.38 -1.53 12.25
CA ALA A 158 -0.95 -1.88 13.55
C ALA A 158 -1.70 -0.70 14.20
N VAL A 159 -1.11 0.50 14.18
CA VAL A 159 -1.72 1.71 14.72
C VAL A 159 -2.97 2.09 13.91
N SER A 160 -2.85 2.14 12.58
CA SER A 160 -3.97 2.44 11.68
C SER A 160 -5.16 1.49 11.87
N ARG A 161 -4.90 0.17 11.94
CA ARG A 161 -5.94 -0.85 12.19
C ARG A 161 -6.58 -0.72 13.56
N THR A 162 -5.82 -0.32 14.57
CA THR A 162 -6.33 -0.13 15.94
C THR A 162 -7.22 1.11 16.04
N CYS A 163 -6.84 2.21 15.39
CA CYS A 163 -7.67 3.42 15.32
C CYS A 163 -8.98 3.18 14.56
N THR A 164 -8.94 2.37 13.49
CA THR A 164 -10.11 2.07 12.65
C THR A 164 -10.89 0.82 13.06
N ALA A 165 -10.45 0.10 14.10
CA ALA A 165 -11.08 -1.11 14.60
C ALA A 165 -12.58 -0.96 14.93
N PRO A 166 -13.06 0.15 15.55
CA PRO A 166 -14.48 0.35 15.81
C PRO A 166 -15.34 0.34 14.54
N LEU A 167 -14.87 0.99 13.47
CA LEU A 167 -15.55 1.03 12.16
C LEU A 167 -15.50 -0.34 11.47
N ASP A 168 -14.38 -1.06 11.59
CA ASP A 168 -14.22 -2.43 11.09
C ASP A 168 -15.21 -3.40 11.77
N ARG A 169 -15.39 -3.29 13.10
CA ARG A 169 -16.36 -4.12 13.84
C ARG A 169 -17.80 -3.74 13.48
N LEU A 170 -18.11 -2.43 13.36
CA LEU A 170 -19.42 -1.97 12.94
C LEU A 170 -19.77 -2.49 11.54
N LYS A 171 -18.83 -2.45 10.58
CA LYS A 171 -19.00 -3.01 9.25
C LYS A 171 -19.43 -4.48 9.33
N VAL A 172 -18.69 -5.30 10.07
CA VAL A 172 -18.98 -6.74 10.18
C VAL A 172 -20.35 -6.99 10.83
N LEU A 173 -20.71 -6.21 11.86
CA LEU A 173 -22.03 -6.29 12.49
C LEU A 173 -23.17 -5.93 11.53
N MET A 174 -23.02 -4.85 10.76
CA MET A 174 -24.01 -4.43 9.76
C MET A 174 -24.11 -5.43 8.61
N GLN A 175 -23.00 -6.04 8.19
CA GLN A 175 -22.98 -7.05 7.14
C GLN A 175 -23.75 -8.31 7.54
N VAL A 176 -23.75 -8.68 8.82
CA VAL A 176 -24.34 -9.94 9.31
C VAL A 176 -25.74 -9.75 9.90
N HIS A 177 -25.95 -8.74 10.73
CA HIS A 177 -27.19 -8.56 11.48
C HIS A 177 -28.20 -7.60 10.85
N SER A 178 -27.81 -6.79 9.85
CA SER A 178 -28.78 -5.92 9.18
C SER A 178 -29.64 -6.75 8.23
N SER A 179 -30.96 -6.69 8.46
CA SER A 179 -32.02 -7.32 7.66
C SER A 179 -33.03 -6.26 7.19
N LYS A 180 -33.92 -6.56 6.23
CA LYS A 180 -34.97 -5.60 5.78
C LYS A 180 -35.82 -5.05 6.93
N SER A 181 -36.05 -5.86 7.96
CA SER A 181 -36.80 -5.48 9.16
C SER A 181 -35.96 -4.68 10.20
N ASN A 182 -34.63 -4.73 10.11
CA ASN A 182 -33.72 -4.06 11.05
C ASN A 182 -32.62 -3.30 10.31
N SER A 183 -32.93 -2.09 9.87
CA SER A 183 -31.95 -1.16 9.31
C SER A 183 -31.15 -0.52 10.44
N MET A 184 -30.03 -1.16 10.79
CA MET A 184 -29.13 -0.65 11.80
C MET A 184 -28.43 0.61 11.26
N ARG A 185 -28.87 1.79 11.72
CA ARG A 185 -28.14 3.04 11.48
C ARG A 185 -26.78 2.97 12.17
N ILE A 186 -25.76 3.64 11.61
CA ILE A 186 -24.38 3.67 12.14
C ILE A 186 -24.35 4.00 13.64
N ALA A 187 -25.04 5.07 14.06
CA ALA A 187 -25.13 5.48 15.46
C ALA A 187 -25.82 4.43 16.35
N GLY A 188 -26.87 3.78 15.84
CA GLY A 188 -27.55 2.68 16.53
C GLY A 188 -26.65 1.45 16.69
N GLY A 189 -25.82 1.15 15.68
CA GLY A 189 -24.84 0.07 15.75
C GLY A 189 -23.79 0.30 16.83
N PHE A 190 -23.18 1.49 16.87
CA PHE A 190 -22.26 1.85 17.95
C PHE A 190 -22.92 1.83 19.34
N THR A 191 -24.14 2.36 19.44
CA THR A 191 -24.92 2.33 20.70
C THR A 191 -25.15 0.90 21.17
N ASN A 192 -25.54 -0.01 20.27
CA ASN A 192 -25.74 -1.43 20.59
C ASN A 192 -24.45 -2.11 21.02
N MET A 193 -23.34 -1.82 20.35
CA MET A 193 -22.02 -2.37 20.72
C MET A 193 -21.60 -1.94 22.12
N VAL A 194 -21.76 -0.65 22.44
CA VAL A 194 -21.40 -0.09 23.75
C VAL A 194 -22.35 -0.60 24.83
N ARG A 195 -23.65 -0.71 24.56
CA ARG A 195 -24.63 -1.27 25.51
C ARG A 195 -24.36 -2.74 25.85
N GLU A 196 -23.93 -3.54 24.87
CA GLU A 196 -23.72 -4.98 25.08
C GLU A 196 -22.44 -5.31 25.87
N GLY A 197 -21.36 -4.54 25.69
CA GLY A 197 -20.05 -4.90 26.23
C GLY A 197 -19.15 -3.73 26.62
N GLY A 198 -19.71 -2.53 26.77
CA GLY A 198 -18.99 -1.31 27.09
C GLY A 198 -18.11 -0.80 25.93
N VAL A 199 -17.35 0.26 26.21
CA VAL A 199 -16.46 0.93 25.24
C VAL A 199 -15.35 -0.02 24.74
N ARG A 200 -14.79 -0.85 25.62
CA ARG A 200 -13.77 -1.85 25.25
C ARG A 200 -14.27 -2.87 24.22
N SER A 201 -15.59 -3.07 24.11
CA SER A 201 -16.14 -3.99 23.12
C SER A 201 -15.83 -3.56 21.69
N LEU A 202 -15.68 -2.25 21.42
CA LEU A 202 -15.47 -1.72 20.06
C LEU A 202 -14.24 -2.35 19.38
N TRP A 203 -13.23 -2.76 20.15
CA TRP A 203 -12.00 -3.40 19.67
C TRP A 203 -12.02 -4.93 19.67
N ARG A 204 -13.18 -5.58 19.86
CA ARG A 204 -13.28 -7.06 19.79
C ARG A 204 -12.83 -7.56 18.41
N GLY A 205 -11.88 -8.49 18.42
CA GLY A 205 -11.28 -9.05 17.21
C GLY A 205 -10.08 -8.25 16.66
N ASN A 206 -9.76 -7.07 17.22
CA ASN A 206 -8.63 -6.26 16.72
C ASN A 206 -7.26 -6.94 16.89
N GLY A 207 -7.06 -7.73 17.95
CA GLY A 207 -5.79 -8.46 18.15
C GLY A 207 -5.42 -9.33 16.94
N ILE A 208 -6.41 -9.99 16.34
CA ILE A 208 -6.21 -10.79 15.12
C ILE A 208 -5.86 -9.90 13.92
N ASN A 209 -6.50 -8.72 13.81
CA ASN A 209 -6.17 -7.77 12.74
C ASN A 209 -4.73 -7.27 12.79
N VAL A 210 -4.15 -7.14 13.99
CA VAL A 210 -2.77 -6.67 14.17
C VAL A 210 -1.78 -7.81 13.95
N ILE A 211 -2.01 -8.96 14.57
CA ILE A 211 -1.11 -10.13 14.48
C ILE A 211 -0.93 -10.58 13.04
N LYS A 212 -1.99 -10.54 12.22
CA LYS A 212 -1.93 -11.03 10.83
C LYS A 212 -1.11 -10.15 9.88
N ILE A 213 -0.85 -8.88 10.22
CA ILE A 213 -0.22 -7.92 9.29
C ILE A 213 1.15 -8.41 8.86
N VAL A 214 1.99 -8.79 9.83
CA VAL A 214 3.39 -9.16 9.56
C VAL A 214 3.49 -10.44 8.74
N PRO A 215 2.84 -11.57 9.11
CA PRO A 215 2.86 -12.78 8.30
C PRO A 215 2.24 -12.60 6.91
N GLU A 216 1.14 -11.86 6.80
CA GLU A 216 0.45 -11.62 5.53
C GLU A 216 1.34 -10.87 4.54
N THR A 217 1.96 -9.79 4.99
CA THR A 217 2.89 -9.01 4.18
C THR A 217 4.13 -9.83 3.80
N ALA A 218 4.70 -10.59 4.74
CA ALA A 218 5.89 -11.40 4.49
C ALA A 218 5.67 -12.48 3.42
N ILE A 219 4.59 -13.26 3.53
CA ILE A 219 4.26 -14.32 2.56
C ILE A 219 3.93 -13.70 1.21
N LYS A 220 3.18 -12.59 1.19
CA LYS A 220 2.80 -11.92 -0.05
C LYS A 220 4.04 -11.39 -0.79
N PHE A 221 4.97 -10.78 -0.07
CA PHE A 221 6.23 -10.29 -0.65
C PHE A 221 7.07 -11.44 -1.22
N MET A 222 7.23 -12.52 -0.44
CA MET A 222 7.95 -13.72 -0.89
C MET A 222 7.31 -14.33 -2.15
N ALA A 223 5.99 -14.50 -2.16
CA ALA A 223 5.27 -15.05 -3.31
C ALA A 223 5.42 -14.16 -4.55
N TYR A 224 5.31 -12.83 -4.38
CA TYR A 224 5.47 -11.87 -5.47
C TYR A 224 6.86 -11.95 -6.12
N GLU A 225 7.92 -12.01 -5.32
CA GLU A 225 9.30 -12.12 -5.82
C GLU A 225 9.50 -13.43 -6.61
N GLN A 226 8.95 -14.56 -6.14
CA GLN A 226 9.03 -15.84 -6.86
C GLN A 226 8.27 -15.81 -8.18
N ILE A 227 7.06 -15.27 -8.19
CA ILE A 227 6.24 -15.15 -9.41
C ILE A 227 6.91 -14.20 -10.41
N LYS A 228 7.48 -13.09 -9.93
CA LYS A 228 8.25 -12.14 -10.76
C LYS A 228 9.44 -12.83 -11.42
N ARG A 229 10.19 -13.67 -10.71
CA ARG A 229 11.31 -14.44 -11.28
C ARG A 229 10.84 -15.44 -12.34
N LEU A 230 9.68 -16.06 -12.12
CA LEU A 230 9.08 -17.00 -13.08
C LEU A 230 8.59 -16.30 -14.36
N ILE A 231 8.02 -15.11 -14.26
CA ILE A 231 7.47 -14.35 -15.39
C ILE A 231 8.57 -13.58 -16.14
N GLY A 232 9.48 -12.93 -15.41
CA GLY A 232 10.37 -11.89 -15.92
C GLY A 232 11.84 -12.28 -16.02
N SER A 233 12.19 -13.53 -16.34
CA SER A 233 13.57 -14.05 -16.30
C SER A 233 14.61 -13.23 -17.11
N ASN A 234 14.21 -12.27 -17.95
CA ASN A 234 15.08 -11.40 -18.75
C ASN A 234 14.80 -9.88 -18.64
N GLN A 235 13.89 -9.39 -17.78
CA GLN A 235 13.56 -7.96 -17.67
C GLN A 235 13.54 -7.47 -16.20
N GLU A 236 14.23 -6.38 -15.89
CA GLU A 236 14.24 -5.77 -14.54
C GLU A 236 12.87 -5.18 -14.14
N THR A 237 12.06 -4.80 -15.13
CA THR A 237 10.75 -4.17 -14.95
C THR A 237 9.65 -4.95 -15.66
N LEU A 238 8.75 -5.56 -14.88
CA LEU A 238 7.54 -6.19 -15.41
C LEU A 238 6.60 -5.14 -16.04
N GLY A 239 5.90 -5.52 -17.11
CA GLY A 239 4.79 -4.75 -17.67
C GLY A 239 3.61 -4.64 -16.69
N ILE A 240 2.67 -3.73 -16.95
CA ILE A 240 1.59 -3.44 -15.98
C ILE A 240 0.65 -4.64 -15.79
N ALA A 241 0.29 -5.33 -16.88
CA ALA A 241 -0.49 -6.56 -16.82
C ALA A 241 0.24 -7.70 -16.10
N GLU A 242 1.55 -7.84 -16.30
CA GLU A 242 2.37 -8.84 -15.62
C GLU A 242 2.48 -8.56 -14.11
N ARG A 243 2.61 -7.29 -13.72
CA ARG A 243 2.56 -6.87 -12.31
C ARG A 243 1.20 -7.17 -11.68
N LEU A 244 0.11 -6.98 -12.42
CA LEU A 244 -1.24 -7.30 -11.96
C LEU A 244 -1.40 -8.81 -11.74
N VAL A 245 -0.94 -9.63 -12.69
CA VAL A 245 -0.98 -11.09 -12.60
C VAL A 245 -0.10 -11.56 -11.43
N ALA A 246 1.12 -11.04 -11.32
CA ALA A 246 2.04 -11.36 -10.23
C ALA A 246 1.49 -10.95 -8.87
N GLY A 247 0.93 -9.74 -8.74
CA GLY A 247 0.31 -9.25 -7.52
C GLY A 247 -0.94 -10.03 -7.12
N SER A 248 -1.79 -10.36 -8.09
CA SER A 248 -3.01 -11.15 -7.86
C SER A 248 -2.71 -12.58 -7.43
N LEU A 249 -1.73 -13.22 -8.08
CA LEU A 249 -1.31 -14.59 -7.75
C LEU A 249 -0.56 -14.61 -6.40
N ALA A 250 0.30 -13.62 -6.13
CA ALA A 250 0.93 -13.47 -4.81
C ALA A 250 -0.09 -13.25 -3.70
N GLY A 251 -1.11 -12.44 -3.97
CA GLY A 251 -2.25 -12.23 -3.07
C GLY A 251 -3.03 -13.52 -2.84
N ALA A 252 -3.32 -14.29 -3.89
CA ALA A 252 -3.98 -15.58 -3.79
C ALA A 252 -3.16 -16.57 -2.93
N ILE A 253 -1.87 -16.75 -3.22
CA ILE A 253 -0.97 -17.62 -2.46
C ILE A 253 -0.91 -17.21 -0.99
N SER A 254 -0.70 -15.93 -0.70
CA SER A 254 -0.67 -15.40 0.67
C SER A 254 -1.98 -15.71 1.41
N GLN A 255 -3.13 -15.47 0.77
CA GLN A 255 -4.42 -15.81 1.38
C GLN A 255 -4.60 -17.32 1.54
N SER A 256 -4.19 -18.17 0.58
CA SER A 256 -4.27 -19.63 0.70
C SER A 256 -3.42 -20.16 1.86
N THR A 257 -2.25 -19.59 2.10
CA THR A 257 -1.40 -19.96 3.24
C THR A 257 -2.02 -19.54 4.57
N ILE A 258 -2.62 -18.35 4.64
CA ILE A 258 -3.21 -17.80 5.88
C ILE A 258 -4.59 -18.39 6.19
N TYR A 259 -5.35 -18.82 5.18
CA TYR A 259 -6.77 -19.10 5.37
C TYR A 259 -7.05 -20.28 6.30
N PRO A 260 -6.61 -21.52 6.01
CA PRO A 260 -5.59 -22.25 6.79
C PRO A 260 -5.08 -23.56 6.11
N MET A 261 -3.88 -23.64 5.52
CA MET A 261 -3.34 -24.96 5.09
C MET A 261 -2.90 -25.82 6.29
N GLU A 262 -2.88 -27.15 6.11
CA GLU A 262 -2.79 -28.21 7.14
C GLU A 262 -1.96 -27.90 8.41
N PRO A 263 -2.45 -28.27 9.61
CA PRO A 263 -1.76 -28.09 10.90
C PRO A 263 -0.52 -28.99 11.09
N ARG A 264 0.10 -29.47 10.01
CA ARG A 264 1.31 -30.31 10.05
C ARG A 264 2.57 -29.62 9.50
N VAL A 265 2.44 -28.55 8.70
CA VAL A 265 3.59 -27.95 8.00
C VAL A 265 4.11 -26.68 8.68
N LEU A 266 3.39 -26.15 9.65
CA LEU A 266 3.75 -24.91 10.33
C LEU A 266 3.80 -25.18 11.83
N SER A 267 5.03 -25.15 12.35
CA SER A 267 5.46 -25.19 13.76
C SER A 267 4.41 -24.63 14.75
N GLU A 268 4.42 -25.11 15.98
CA GLU A 268 3.51 -24.79 17.10
C GLU A 268 3.17 -23.29 17.27
N VAL A 269 3.99 -22.38 16.74
CA VAL A 269 3.80 -20.92 16.74
C VAL A 269 2.78 -20.44 15.67
N CYS A 270 2.62 -21.16 14.57
CA CYS A 270 1.79 -20.76 13.42
C CYS A 270 0.38 -21.39 13.40
N SER A 271 0.13 -22.43 14.20
CA SER A 271 -1.23 -23.01 14.38
C SER A 271 -2.24 -21.98 14.93
N PHE A 272 -1.74 -20.88 15.54
CA PHE A 272 -2.53 -19.75 16.02
C PHE A 272 -2.78 -18.64 14.98
N LEU A 273 -2.15 -18.70 13.80
CA LEU A 273 -2.20 -17.63 12.81
C LEU A 273 -3.46 -17.71 11.94
N CYS A 274 -4.52 -17.16 12.53
CA CYS A 274 -5.48 -16.28 11.86
C CYS A 274 -6.25 -16.85 10.65
N SER A 275 -7.14 -17.82 10.89
CA SER A 275 -8.28 -17.98 9.99
C SER A 275 -9.13 -16.70 10.00
N GLN A 276 -9.47 -16.19 8.82
CA GLN A 276 -10.38 -15.04 8.66
C GLN A 276 -11.75 -15.30 9.31
N VAL A 277 -12.12 -16.58 9.46
CA VAL A 277 -13.29 -17.01 10.21
C VAL A 277 -13.19 -16.62 11.68
N LEU A 278 -12.04 -16.80 12.34
CA LEU A 278 -11.81 -16.44 13.74
C LEU A 278 -12.01 -14.93 13.97
N LYS A 279 -11.46 -14.10 13.08
CA LYS A 279 -11.66 -12.65 13.13
C LYS A 279 -13.15 -12.31 13.13
N THR A 280 -13.88 -12.81 12.13
CA THR A 280 -15.31 -12.54 11.97
C THR A 280 -16.11 -13.04 13.18
N ARG A 281 -15.84 -14.25 13.66
CA ARG A 281 -16.47 -14.83 14.86
C ARG A 281 -16.22 -14.03 16.12
N LEU A 282 -14.99 -13.57 16.34
CA LEU A 282 -14.62 -12.76 17.51
C LEU A 282 -15.15 -11.34 17.44
N ALA A 283 -15.31 -10.77 16.24
CA ALA A 283 -15.93 -9.45 16.06
C ALA A 283 -17.43 -9.47 16.40
N LEU A 284 -18.11 -10.57 16.06
CA LEU A 284 -19.53 -10.82 16.29
C LEU A 284 -19.85 -11.42 17.67
N ARG A 285 -18.83 -11.78 18.47
CA ARG A 285 -19.03 -12.48 19.74
C ARG A 285 -19.82 -11.62 20.73
N LYS A 286 -20.70 -12.29 21.48
CA LYS A 286 -21.35 -11.69 22.65
C LYS A 286 -20.43 -11.65 23.86
N THR A 287 -20.69 -10.73 24.81
CA THR A 287 -19.96 -10.66 26.09
C THR A 287 -20.00 -12.03 26.79
N GLY A 288 -18.84 -12.59 27.14
CA GLY A 288 -18.73 -13.88 27.83
C GLY A 288 -18.74 -15.15 26.95
N GLN A 289 -18.94 -15.03 25.63
CA GLN A 289 -19.04 -16.22 24.75
C GLN A 289 -17.71 -16.99 24.57
N TYR A 290 -16.57 -16.29 24.55
CA TYR A 290 -15.23 -16.86 24.41
C TYR A 290 -14.26 -16.15 25.35
N GLN A 291 -13.39 -16.90 26.03
CA GLN A 291 -12.39 -16.31 26.93
C GLN A 291 -11.20 -15.69 26.17
N GLY A 292 -10.90 -16.18 24.97
CA GLY A 292 -9.78 -15.70 24.16
C GLY A 292 -9.80 -16.21 22.73
N ILE A 293 -8.74 -15.89 21.98
CA ILE A 293 -8.57 -16.33 20.59
C ILE A 293 -8.44 -17.86 20.51
N GLY A 294 -7.61 -18.46 21.38
CA GLY A 294 -7.41 -19.91 21.45
C GLY A 294 -8.65 -20.70 21.86
N ASP A 295 -9.44 -20.21 22.83
CA ASP A 295 -10.72 -20.82 23.23
C ASP A 295 -11.74 -20.78 22.07
N CYS A 296 -11.80 -19.67 21.32
CA CYS A 296 -12.62 -19.57 20.12
C CYS A 296 -12.18 -20.59 19.05
N ALA A 297 -10.87 -20.68 18.78
CA ALA A 297 -10.31 -21.65 17.82
C ALA A 297 -10.66 -23.10 18.21
N LYS A 298 -10.43 -23.46 19.48
CA LYS A 298 -10.69 -24.80 20.01
C LYS A 298 -12.16 -25.19 19.91
N ARG A 299 -13.07 -24.26 20.21
CA ARG A 299 -14.52 -24.51 20.10
C ARG A 299 -14.98 -24.64 18.66
N ILE A 300 -14.46 -23.82 17.73
CA ILE A 300 -14.78 -23.96 16.31
C ILE A 300 -14.30 -25.33 15.80
N PHE A 301 -13.06 -25.70 16.12
CA PHE A 301 -12.51 -26.99 15.73
C PHE A 301 -13.32 -28.17 16.30
N ARG A 302 -13.70 -28.12 17.58
CA ARG A 302 -14.47 -29.20 18.22
C ARG A 302 -15.92 -29.30 17.72
N ASN A 303 -16.57 -28.18 17.42
CA ASN A 303 -18.00 -28.15 17.08
C ASN A 303 -18.28 -28.23 15.58
N GLU A 304 -17.42 -27.65 14.74
CA GLU A 304 -17.63 -27.53 13.30
C GLU A 304 -16.56 -28.27 12.46
N GLY A 305 -15.46 -28.71 13.08
CA GLY A 305 -14.35 -29.37 12.39
C GLY A 305 -13.43 -28.44 11.59
N MET A 306 -12.51 -29.03 10.83
CA MET A 306 -11.51 -28.29 10.03
C MET A 306 -12.10 -27.52 8.86
N SER A 307 -13.16 -28.05 8.23
CA SER A 307 -13.82 -27.41 7.08
C SER A 307 -14.41 -26.03 7.42
N ALA A 308 -14.72 -25.79 8.70
CA ALA A 308 -15.24 -24.52 9.19
C ALA A 308 -14.30 -23.34 8.93
N PHE A 309 -12.99 -23.57 9.00
CA PHE A 309 -11.99 -22.52 8.84
C PHE A 309 -11.79 -22.11 7.37
N TYR A 310 -12.25 -22.93 6.42
CA TYR A 310 -12.23 -22.64 4.98
C TYR A 310 -13.52 -21.94 4.49
N LYS A 311 -14.49 -21.71 5.38
CA LYS A 311 -15.74 -21.04 5.01
C LYS A 311 -15.46 -19.62 4.48
N GLY A 312 -15.94 -19.36 3.27
CA GLY A 312 -15.73 -18.10 2.58
C GLY A 312 -14.44 -18.00 1.77
N TYR A 313 -13.63 -19.07 1.67
CA TYR A 313 -12.43 -19.09 0.82
C TYR A 313 -12.75 -18.90 -0.67
N VAL A 314 -13.74 -19.64 -1.20
CA VAL A 314 -14.17 -19.51 -2.61
C VAL A 314 -14.62 -18.09 -2.96
N PRO A 315 -15.57 -17.45 -2.25
CA PRO A 315 -15.95 -16.07 -2.55
C PRO A 315 -14.81 -15.07 -2.29
N ASN A 316 -13.84 -15.39 -1.42
CA ASN A 316 -12.63 -14.58 -1.27
C ASN A 316 -11.79 -14.59 -2.55
N MET A 317 -11.48 -15.78 -3.10
CA MET A 317 -10.68 -15.93 -4.32
C MET A 317 -11.38 -15.29 -5.53
N LEU A 318 -12.68 -15.55 -5.69
CA LEU A 318 -13.48 -14.95 -6.76
C LEU A 318 -13.57 -13.43 -6.66
N GLY A 319 -13.38 -12.84 -5.48
CA GLY A 319 -13.42 -11.39 -5.28
C GLY A 319 -12.09 -10.69 -5.56
N ILE A 320 -10.95 -11.37 -5.46
CA ILE A 320 -9.62 -10.75 -5.66
C ILE A 320 -9.41 -10.38 -7.13
N ILE A 321 -9.74 -11.30 -8.05
CA ILE A 321 -9.47 -11.13 -9.48
C ILE A 321 -10.28 -9.96 -10.09
N PRO A 322 -11.60 -9.84 -9.88
CA PRO A 322 -12.38 -8.73 -10.41
C PRO A 322 -12.00 -7.40 -9.77
N TYR A 323 -11.68 -7.39 -8.46
CA TYR A 323 -11.21 -6.20 -7.77
C TYR A 323 -9.94 -5.64 -8.45
N ALA A 324 -8.94 -6.51 -8.62
CA ALA A 324 -7.68 -6.17 -9.26
C ALA A 324 -7.86 -5.72 -10.72
N GLY A 325 -8.63 -6.46 -11.50
CA GLY A 325 -8.87 -6.16 -12.91
C GLY A 325 -9.58 -4.82 -13.11
N ILE A 326 -10.60 -4.52 -12.30
CA ILE A 326 -11.37 -3.26 -12.42
C ILE A 326 -10.57 -2.08 -11.91
N ASP A 327 -9.82 -2.24 -10.81
CA ASP A 327 -8.94 -1.18 -10.31
C ASP A 327 -7.94 -0.76 -11.41
N LEU A 328 -7.29 -1.72 -12.06
CA LEU A 328 -6.37 -1.39 -13.16
C LEU A 328 -7.09 -0.80 -14.38
N ALA A 329 -8.21 -1.41 -14.79
CA ALA A 329 -8.97 -0.99 -15.97
C ALA A 329 -9.60 0.40 -15.81
N VAL A 330 -9.79 0.89 -14.58
CA VAL A 330 -10.26 2.26 -14.31
C VAL A 330 -9.09 3.21 -14.11
N TYR A 331 -8.04 2.77 -13.39
CA TYR A 331 -6.89 3.61 -13.08
C TYR A 331 -6.12 4.05 -14.33
N GLU A 332 -5.79 3.11 -15.23
CA GLU A 332 -4.98 3.43 -16.41
C GLU A 332 -5.67 4.40 -17.37
N PRO A 333 -6.93 4.19 -17.80
CA PRO A 333 -7.60 5.14 -18.68
C PRO A 333 -7.82 6.49 -18.01
N LEU A 334 -8.13 6.52 -16.72
CA LEU A 334 -8.35 7.77 -15.99
C LEU A 334 -7.07 8.59 -15.89
N LYS A 335 -5.95 7.93 -15.59
CA LYS A 335 -4.61 8.55 -15.60
C LYS A 335 -4.23 9.04 -16.99
N ASN A 336 -4.44 8.22 -18.02
CA ASN A 336 -4.10 8.57 -19.41
C ASN A 336 -4.96 9.72 -19.94
N TRP A 337 -6.26 9.74 -19.62
CA TRP A 337 -7.18 10.82 -19.96
C TRP A 337 -6.77 12.15 -19.31
N TRP A 338 -6.39 12.13 -18.03
CA TRP A 338 -5.90 13.31 -17.35
C TRP A 338 -4.61 13.83 -17.98
N LEU A 339 -3.65 12.92 -18.25
CA LEU A 339 -2.40 13.27 -18.93
C LEU A 339 -2.67 13.90 -20.31
N GLN A 340 -3.57 13.33 -21.11
CA GLN A 340 -3.87 13.88 -22.44
C GLN A 340 -4.56 15.26 -22.38
N SER A 341 -5.36 15.51 -21.34
CA SER A 341 -6.17 16.73 -21.24
C SER A 341 -5.43 17.89 -20.55
N TYR A 342 -4.47 17.60 -19.67
CA TYR A 342 -3.81 18.61 -18.82
C TYR A 342 -2.26 18.61 -18.88
N ALA A 343 -1.62 17.67 -19.60
CA ALA A 343 -0.16 17.60 -19.64
C ALA A 343 0.53 18.55 -20.63
N THR A 344 -0.16 19.55 -21.18
CA THR A 344 0.45 20.55 -22.06
C THR A 344 1.56 21.35 -21.35
N ASP A 345 1.45 21.54 -20.02
CA ASP A 345 2.42 22.29 -19.19
C ASP A 345 3.02 21.48 -18.02
N SER A 346 2.67 20.19 -17.85
CA SER A 346 3.12 19.37 -16.72
C SER A 346 3.09 17.87 -17.05
N ALA A 347 4.27 17.25 -17.16
CA ALA A 347 4.41 15.84 -17.55
C ALA A 347 4.07 14.81 -16.45
N ASP A 348 3.82 15.27 -15.22
CA ASP A 348 3.52 14.42 -14.07
C ASP A 348 2.15 14.76 -13.44
N PRO A 349 1.27 13.76 -13.25
CA PRO A 349 0.07 13.93 -12.43
C PRO A 349 0.52 14.28 -11.01
N GLY A 350 0.15 15.46 -10.53
CA GLY A 350 0.44 15.83 -9.15
C GLY A 350 -0.08 14.78 -8.17
N VAL A 351 0.54 14.67 -6.98
CA VAL A 351 0.17 13.68 -5.94
C VAL A 351 -1.34 13.63 -5.69
N PHE A 352 -2.02 14.77 -5.69
CA PHE A 352 -3.49 14.85 -5.53
C PHE A 352 -4.28 14.21 -6.67
N VAL A 353 -3.80 14.33 -7.91
CA VAL A 353 -4.42 13.71 -9.09
C VAL A 353 -4.22 12.20 -9.04
N LEU A 354 -3.00 11.75 -8.73
CA LEU A 354 -2.70 10.33 -8.59
C LEU A 354 -3.55 9.68 -7.48
N LEU A 355 -3.66 10.37 -6.34
CA LEU A 355 -4.55 10.02 -5.23
C LEU A 355 -6.01 9.93 -5.67
N ALA A 356 -6.51 10.93 -6.41
CA ALA A 356 -7.87 10.93 -6.90
C ALA A 356 -8.13 9.77 -7.86
N CYS A 357 -7.23 9.54 -8.82
CA CYS A 357 -7.33 8.43 -9.76
C CYS A 357 -7.35 7.07 -9.05
N CYS A 358 -6.44 6.86 -8.10
CA CYS A 358 -6.35 5.63 -7.31
C CYS A 358 -7.58 5.42 -6.41
N THR A 359 -8.04 6.47 -5.73
CA THR A 359 -9.23 6.38 -4.86
C THR A 359 -10.48 6.04 -5.68
N THR A 360 -10.62 6.66 -6.86
CA THR A 360 -11.75 6.38 -7.76
C THR A 360 -11.68 4.97 -8.32
N SER A 361 -10.52 4.51 -8.79
CA SER A 361 -10.36 3.16 -9.32
C SER A 361 -10.61 2.08 -8.27
N SER A 362 -10.04 2.25 -7.07
CA SER A 362 -10.21 1.33 -5.95
C SER A 362 -11.65 1.32 -5.45
N THR A 363 -12.34 2.46 -5.46
CA THR A 363 -13.77 2.54 -5.13
C THR A 363 -14.61 1.75 -6.14
N CYS A 364 -14.36 1.89 -7.44
CA CYS A 364 -15.04 1.12 -8.48
C CYS A 364 -14.79 -0.39 -8.35
N GLY A 365 -13.54 -0.79 -8.12
CA GLY A 365 -13.19 -2.19 -7.87
C GLY A 365 -13.89 -2.74 -6.62
N GLN A 366 -13.93 -1.95 -5.54
CA GLN A 366 -14.62 -2.33 -4.30
C GLN A 366 -16.11 -2.50 -4.53
N LEU A 367 -16.78 -1.60 -5.24
CA LEU A 367 -18.21 -1.68 -5.54
C LEU A 367 -18.55 -2.95 -6.33
N ALA A 368 -17.79 -3.25 -7.38
CA ALA A 368 -18.01 -4.44 -8.19
C ALA A 368 -17.80 -5.75 -7.42
N SER A 369 -16.80 -5.78 -6.53
CA SER A 369 -16.45 -6.99 -5.76
C SER A 369 -17.17 -7.08 -4.40
N TYR A 370 -17.91 -6.04 -4.01
CA TYR A 370 -18.57 -5.95 -2.71
C TYR A 370 -19.57 -7.08 -2.44
N PRO A 371 -20.41 -7.51 -3.41
CA PRO A 371 -21.34 -8.62 -3.18
C PRO A 371 -20.65 -9.91 -2.72
N LEU A 372 -19.50 -10.24 -3.32
CA LEU A 372 -18.70 -11.40 -2.93
C LEU A 372 -18.08 -11.21 -1.54
N ALA A 373 -17.63 -9.99 -1.24
CA ALA A 373 -17.13 -9.64 0.09
C ALA A 373 -18.20 -9.80 1.18
N LEU A 374 -19.46 -9.42 0.92
CA LEU A 374 -20.57 -9.62 1.84
C LEU A 374 -20.88 -11.10 2.04
N VAL A 375 -21.00 -11.87 0.95
CA VAL A 375 -21.27 -13.31 0.99
C VAL A 375 -20.20 -14.02 1.80
N ARG A 376 -18.92 -13.69 1.59
CA ARG A 376 -17.80 -14.18 2.39
C ARG A 376 -18.01 -13.91 3.88
N THR A 377 -18.26 -12.66 4.29
CA THR A 377 -18.45 -12.33 5.71
C THR A 377 -19.63 -13.09 6.32
N ARG A 378 -20.75 -13.21 5.60
CA ARG A 378 -21.93 -13.94 6.09
C ARG A 378 -21.68 -15.44 6.19
N MET A 379 -20.99 -16.07 5.23
CA MET A 379 -20.57 -17.47 5.32
C MET A 379 -19.67 -17.71 6.54
N GLN A 380 -18.73 -16.80 6.79
CA GLN A 380 -17.88 -16.85 7.99
C GLN A 380 -18.68 -16.67 9.29
N ALA A 381 -19.83 -15.97 9.23
CA ALA A 381 -20.72 -15.72 10.37
C ALA A 381 -21.85 -16.76 10.56
N GLN A 382 -22.07 -17.69 9.62
CA GLN A 382 -23.23 -18.60 9.64
C GLN A 382 -23.39 -19.42 10.94
N ALA A 383 -22.33 -19.96 11.55
CA ALA A 383 -22.47 -20.77 12.77
C ALA A 383 -22.74 -19.97 14.07
N THR A 384 -22.71 -18.63 14.02
CA THR A 384 -23.07 -17.77 15.16
C THR A 384 -24.57 -17.43 15.10
N MET A 385 -25.18 -17.55 13.92
CA MET A 385 -26.61 -17.31 13.74
C MET A 385 -27.36 -18.61 14.02
N ALA A 386 -28.24 -18.58 15.02
CA ALA A 386 -28.91 -19.74 15.59
C ALA A 386 -29.55 -20.67 14.53
N GLY A 387 -29.19 -21.96 14.57
CA GLY A 387 -30.01 -23.10 14.14
C GLY A 387 -30.36 -23.26 12.64
N GLY A 388 -29.95 -22.36 11.76
CA GLY A 388 -30.26 -22.46 10.33
C GLY A 388 -29.36 -23.47 9.59
N PRO A 389 -29.88 -24.16 8.54
CA PRO A 389 -29.06 -25.03 7.71
C PRO A 389 -27.90 -24.24 7.06
N GLN A 390 -26.70 -24.84 7.06
CA GLN A 390 -25.54 -24.20 6.42
C GLN A 390 -25.80 -24.07 4.92
N MET A 391 -25.95 -22.83 4.46
CA MET A 391 -26.23 -22.55 3.07
C MET A 391 -24.94 -22.49 2.27
N THR A 392 -24.94 -23.13 1.09
CA THR A 392 -23.87 -22.97 0.10
C THR A 392 -23.75 -21.52 -0.36
N MET A 393 -22.61 -21.14 -0.97
CA MET A 393 -22.39 -19.77 -1.46
C MET A 393 -23.54 -19.27 -2.36
N CYS A 394 -23.92 -20.09 -3.36
CA CYS A 394 -25.01 -19.77 -4.28
C CYS A 394 -26.37 -19.71 -3.56
N GLY A 395 -26.60 -20.60 -2.59
CA GLY A 395 -27.80 -20.59 -1.76
C GLY A 395 -27.91 -19.31 -0.94
N LEU A 396 -26.82 -18.89 -0.30
CA LEU A 396 -26.76 -17.66 0.49
C LEU A 396 -26.94 -16.41 -0.38
N PHE A 397 -26.29 -16.35 -1.54
CA PHE A 397 -26.45 -15.25 -2.49
C PHE A 397 -27.91 -15.12 -2.96
N ARG A 398 -28.53 -16.24 -3.38
CA ARG A 398 -29.93 -16.27 -3.79
C ARG A 398 -30.88 -15.93 -2.64
N HIS A 399 -30.56 -16.37 -1.42
CA HIS A 399 -31.33 -16.03 -0.23
C HIS A 399 -31.31 -14.53 0.04
N ILE A 400 -30.14 -13.90 0.02
CA ILE A 400 -30.00 -12.43 0.20
C ILE A 400 -30.80 -11.68 -0.86
N LEU A 401 -30.69 -12.07 -2.13
CA LEU A 401 -31.45 -11.43 -3.20
C LEU A 401 -32.96 -11.53 -3.00
N ARG A 402 -33.47 -12.68 -2.54
CA ARG A 402 -34.90 -12.89 -2.30
C ARG A 402 -35.41 -12.16 -1.05
N THR A 403 -34.68 -12.22 0.06
CA THR A 403 -35.13 -11.66 1.33
C THR A 403 -34.84 -10.16 1.42
N GLU A 404 -33.62 -9.75 1.09
CA GLU A 404 -33.12 -8.39 1.29
C GLU A 404 -33.10 -7.55 0.01
N GLY A 405 -33.21 -8.17 -1.16
CA GLY A 405 -33.11 -7.49 -2.45
C GLY A 405 -31.67 -7.19 -2.87
N PRO A 406 -31.46 -6.61 -4.07
CA PRO A 406 -30.13 -6.35 -4.62
C PRO A 406 -29.32 -5.34 -3.78
N LEU A 407 -29.98 -4.34 -3.19
CA LEU A 407 -29.33 -3.37 -2.29
C LEU A 407 -28.83 -4.01 -0.98
N GLY A 408 -29.38 -5.17 -0.59
CA GLY A 408 -28.90 -5.93 0.56
C GLY A 408 -27.44 -6.38 0.42
N LEU A 409 -26.98 -6.61 -0.82
CA LEU A 409 -25.60 -7.00 -1.12
C LEU A 409 -24.56 -5.93 -0.74
N TYR A 410 -24.99 -4.67 -0.59
CA TYR A 410 -24.12 -3.52 -0.30
C TYR A 410 -24.15 -3.09 1.19
N ARG A 411 -24.69 -3.93 2.07
CA ARG A 411 -24.73 -3.64 3.52
C ARG A 411 -23.33 -3.51 4.11
N GLY A 412 -23.14 -2.49 4.97
CA GLY A 412 -21.85 -2.18 5.58
C GLY A 412 -20.87 -1.42 4.66
N LEU A 413 -21.31 -0.98 3.48
CA LEU A 413 -20.46 -0.20 2.56
C LEU A 413 -20.12 1.18 3.14
N ALA A 414 -21.08 1.85 3.79
CA ALA A 414 -20.86 3.15 4.43
C ALA A 414 -19.73 3.13 5.50
N PRO A 415 -19.74 2.24 6.51
CA PRO A 415 -18.60 2.15 7.44
C PRO A 415 -17.31 1.69 6.77
N ASN A 416 -17.38 1.00 5.63
CA ASN A 416 -16.19 0.67 4.84
C ASN A 416 -15.54 1.91 4.21
N PHE A 417 -16.31 2.84 3.65
CA PHE A 417 -15.76 4.08 3.11
C PHE A 417 -15.30 5.06 4.19
N MET A 418 -16.06 5.19 5.29
CA MET A 418 -15.69 6.08 6.39
C MET A 418 -14.34 5.72 7.02
N LYS A 419 -13.93 4.45 6.99
CA LYS A 419 -12.64 4.03 7.54
C LYS A 419 -11.45 4.20 6.60
N VAL A 420 -11.67 4.32 5.29
CA VAL A 420 -10.58 4.30 4.28
C VAL A 420 -9.68 5.51 4.47
N ILE A 421 -10.25 6.72 4.44
CA ILE A 421 -9.48 7.96 4.55
C ILE A 421 -8.68 8.00 5.88
N PRO A 422 -9.30 7.78 7.07
CA PRO A 422 -8.54 7.76 8.32
C PRO A 422 -7.48 6.66 8.37
N ALA A 423 -7.74 5.46 7.82
CA ALA A 423 -6.76 4.38 7.81
C ALA A 423 -5.50 4.77 7.04
N VAL A 424 -5.68 5.36 5.86
CA VAL A 424 -4.56 5.80 4.99
C VAL A 424 -3.80 6.94 5.65
N SER A 425 -4.50 7.99 6.09
CA SER A 425 -3.85 9.15 6.71
C SER A 425 -3.04 8.77 7.95
N ILE A 426 -3.61 7.95 8.84
CA ILE A 426 -2.91 7.51 10.06
C ILE A 426 -1.72 6.61 9.70
N SER A 427 -1.90 5.67 8.76
CA SER A 427 -0.81 4.79 8.35
C SER A 427 0.36 5.60 7.77
N TYR A 428 0.08 6.58 6.91
CA TYR A 428 1.11 7.44 6.33
C TYR A 428 1.88 8.22 7.42
N VAL A 429 1.16 8.95 8.28
CA VAL A 429 1.79 9.74 9.34
C VAL A 429 2.63 8.87 10.27
N VAL A 430 2.11 7.72 10.70
CA VAL A 430 2.83 6.82 11.61
C VAL A 430 4.02 6.18 10.91
N TYR A 431 3.89 5.83 9.63
CA TYR A 431 4.98 5.27 8.85
C TYR A 431 6.15 6.25 8.72
N GLU A 432 5.88 7.52 8.39
CA GLU A 432 6.90 8.56 8.32
C GLU A 432 7.59 8.79 9.67
N HIS A 433 6.83 8.83 10.77
CA HIS A 433 7.41 8.99 12.11
C HIS A 433 8.26 7.77 12.52
N LEU A 434 7.79 6.55 12.26
CA LEU A 434 8.53 5.33 12.59
C LEU A 434 9.79 5.18 11.74
N LYS A 435 9.71 5.53 10.45
CA LYS A 435 10.88 5.61 9.56
C LYS A 435 11.93 6.56 10.13
N MET A 436 11.52 7.77 10.50
CA MET A 436 12.40 8.77 11.10
C MET A 436 13.04 8.27 12.40
N TYR A 437 12.28 7.60 13.26
CA TYR A 437 12.77 7.06 14.53
C TYR A 437 13.74 5.87 14.35
N LEU A 438 13.46 4.99 13.38
CA LEU A 438 14.31 3.84 13.05
C LEU A 438 15.57 4.25 12.26
N GLY A 439 15.79 5.55 12.02
CA GLY A 439 16.91 6.06 11.24
C GLY A 439 16.82 5.73 9.75
N VAL A 440 15.65 5.32 9.28
CA VAL A 440 15.29 5.20 7.86
C VAL A 440 14.80 6.57 7.43
N ARG A 441 15.70 7.53 7.26
CA ARG A 441 15.33 8.76 6.58
C ARG A 441 15.06 8.39 5.12
N SER A 442 13.87 8.70 4.63
CA SER A 442 13.62 8.72 3.18
C SER A 442 14.74 9.56 2.57
N ARG A 443 15.59 8.89 1.81
CA ARG A 443 16.89 9.40 1.34
C ARG A 443 16.73 10.61 0.44
#